data_AF-A0A955FC19-F1
#
_entry.id   AF-A0A955FC19-F1
#
_cell.length_a   1.000
_cell.length_b   1.000
_cell.length_c   1.000
_cell.angle_alpha   90.00
_cell.angle_beta   90.00
_cell.angle_gamma   90.00
#
_symmetry.space_group_name_H-M   'P 1'
#
loop_
_entity.id
_entity.type
_entity.pdbx_description
1 polymer ?
#
loop_
_entity_poly.entity_id
_entity_poly.type
_entity_poly.pdbx_seq_one_letter_code
_entity_poly.pdbx_strand_id
1 'polypeptide(L)' 'MATYREQSEELEQILMHLQSGDLTVDEALPFYEKAQKLISSLEKQLAAADNQIKKLTVQLP' A
#
# COMPACT_ATOMS: atom_id res chain seq x y z
N MET A 1 14.07 -1.83 4.67
CA MET A 1 12.70 -1.98 4.17
C MET A 1 11.93 -0.76 4.63
N ALA A 2 11.12 -0.16 3.76
CA ALA A 2 10.24 0.93 4.16
C ALA A 2 9.16 0.42 5.12
N THR A 3 8.74 1.25 6.07
CA THR A 3 7.66 0.99 7.02
C THR A 3 6.30 1.12 6.36
N TYR A 4 5.27 0.54 6.99
CA TYR A 4 3.87 0.69 6.56
C TYR A 4 3.48 2.17 6.38
N ARG A 5 3.91 3.03 7.31
CA ARG A 5 3.64 4.47 7.28
C ARG A 5 4.27 5.13 6.06
N GLU A 6 5.57 4.92 5.84
CA GLU A 6 6.29 5.51 4.71
C GLU A 6 5.68 5.09 3.36
N GLN A 7 5.30 3.82 3.23
CA GLN A 7 4.65 3.32 2.01
C GLN A 7 3.23 3.85 1.81
N SER A 8 2.51 4.10 2.90
CA SER A 8 1.16 4.70 2.84
C SER A 8 1.24 6.17 2.44
N GLU A 9 2.17 6.94 3.02
CA GLU A 9 2.43 8.33 2.65
C GLU A 9 2.86 8.45 1.17
N GLU A 10 3.70 7.51 0.69
CA GLU A 10 4.10 7.46 -0.72
C GLU A 10 2.92 7.15 -1.66
N LEU A 11 2.02 6.23 -1.25
CA LEU A 11 0.81 5.92 -2.02
C LEU A 11 -0.14 7.13 -2.08
N GLU A 12 -0.32 7.86 -0.98
CA GLU A 12 -1.12 9.08 -0.94
C GLU A 12 -0.60 10.14 -1.92
N GLN A 13 0.71 10.36 -1.97
CA GLN A 13 1.31 11.29 -2.92
C GLN A 13 1.06 10.88 -4.37
N ILE A 14 1.18 9.58 -4.68
CA ILE A 14 0.89 9.06 -6.02
C ILE A 14 -0.59 9.28 -6.38
N LEU A 15 -1.51 9.04 -5.45
CA LEU A 15 -2.93 9.28 -5.67
C LEU A 15 -3.23 10.76 -5.91
N MET A 16 -2.59 11.67 -5.18
CA MET A 16 -2.73 13.11 -5.41
C MET A 16 -2.32 13.50 -6.83
N HIS A 17 -1.22 12.93 -7.35
CA HIS A 17 -0.80 13.16 -8.73
C HIS A 17 -1.80 12.61 -9.75
N LEU A 18 -2.28 11.38 -9.55
CA LEU A 18 -3.28 10.76 -10.44
C LEU A 18 -4.63 11.51 -10.44
N GLN A 19 -4.98 12.12 -9.31
CA GLN A 19 -6.24 12.86 -9.15
C GLN A 19 -6.17 14.32 -9.63
N SER A 20 -4.99 14.86 -9.94
CA SER A 20 -4.87 16.27 -10.35
C SER A 20 -5.59 16.56 -11.67
N GLY A 21 -5.78 15.54 -12.51
CA GLY A 21 -6.46 15.66 -13.80
C GLY A 21 -5.59 16.23 -14.92
N ASP A 22 -4.33 16.55 -14.63
CA ASP A 22 -3.39 17.15 -15.58
C ASP A 22 -2.55 16.12 -16.35
N LEU A 23 -2.61 14.84 -15.95
CA LEU A 23 -1.82 13.77 -16.53
C LEU A 23 -2.54 13.15 -17.72
N THR A 24 -1.79 12.93 -18.80
CA THR A 24 -2.19 12.03 -19.87
C THR A 24 -2.16 10.57 -19.39
N VAL A 25 -2.78 9.67 -20.16
CA VAL A 25 -2.79 8.23 -19.85
C VAL A 25 -1.37 7.64 -19.80
N ASP A 26 -0.51 8.05 -20.72
CA ASP A 26 0.88 7.59 -20.79
C ASP A 26 1.68 8.07 -19.58
N GLU A 27 1.45 9.31 -19.13
CA GLU A 27 2.08 9.88 -17.94
C GLU A 27 1.54 9.25 -16.65
N ALA A 28 0.27 8.82 -16.62
CA ALA A 28 -0.36 8.15 -15.48
C ALA A 28 0.10 6.69 -15.30
N LEU A 29 0.52 6.01 -16.38
CA LEU A 29 0.93 4.61 -16.38
C LEU A 29 2.00 4.27 -15.32
N PRO A 30 3.15 5.00 -15.22
CA PRO A 30 4.17 4.69 -14.22
C PRO A 30 3.70 4.92 -12.78
N PHE A 31 2.84 5.93 -12.54
CA PHE A 31 2.25 6.17 -11.22
C PHE A 31 1.34 5.02 -10.82
N TYR A 32 0.53 4.53 -11.75
CA TYR A 32 -0.36 3.40 -11.53
C TYR A 32 0.39 2.10 -11.22
N GLU A 33 1.45 1.78 -11.98
CA GLU A 33 2.29 0.62 -11.70
C GLU A 33 2.94 0.69 -10.32
N LYS A 34 3.42 1.88 -9.93
CA LYS A 34 4.02 2.10 -8.63
C LYS A 34 2.99 1.96 -7.50
N ALA A 35 1.79 2.50 -7.69
CA ALA A 35 0.68 2.34 -6.75
C ALA A 35 0.33 0.86 -6.53
N GLN A 36 0.23 0.05 -7.60
CA GLN A 36 -0.03 -1.39 -7.47
C GLN A 36 1.03 -2.11 -6.62
N LYS A 37 2.32 -1.78 -6.81
CA LYS A 37 3.42 -2.36 -6.02
C LYS A 37 3.32 -1.99 -4.55
N LEU A 38 2.98 -0.72 -4.24
CA LEU A 38 2.81 -0.25 -2.87
C LEU A 38 1.60 -0.91 -2.20
N ILE A 39 0.46 -0.98 -2.89
CA ILE A 39 -0.76 -1.65 -2.41
C ILE A 39 -0.44 -3.11 -2.05
N SER A 40 0.22 -3.86 -2.94
CA SER A 40 0.58 -5.25 -2.66
C SER A 40 1.52 -5.39 -1.44
N SER A 41 2.43 -4.44 -1.24
CA SER A 41 3.32 -4.43 -0.06
C SER A 41 2.56 -4.15 1.23
N LEU A 42 1.64 -3.19 1.21
CA LEU A 42 0.81 -2.82 2.35
C LEU A 42 -0.13 -3.97 2.75
N GLU A 43 -0.80 -4.59 1.78
CA GLU A 43 -1.68 -5.75 2.00
C GLU A 43 -0.92 -6.92 2.65
N LYS A 44 0.30 -7.20 2.21
CA LYS A 44 1.15 -8.25 2.81
C LYS A 44 1.50 -7.95 4.27
N GLN A 45 1.78 -6.69 4.60
CA GLN A 45 2.07 -6.29 5.98
C GLN A 45 0.84 -6.43 6.87
N LEU A 46 -0.34 -6.01 6.38
CA LEU A 46 -1.59 -6.17 7.12
C LEU A 46 -1.94 -7.65 7.31
N ALA A 47 -1.78 -8.47 6.28
CA ALA A 47 -1.99 -9.92 6.38
C ALA A 47 -1.02 -10.57 7.38
N ALA A 48 0.24 -10.12 7.44
CA ALA A 48 1.19 -10.59 8.43
C ALA A 48 0.76 -10.21 9.86
N ALA A 49 0.29 -8.97 10.07
CA ALA A 49 -0.22 -8.50 11.35
C ALA A 49 -1.48 -9.27 11.79
N ASP A 50 -2.44 -9.46 10.88
CA ASP A 50 -3.66 -10.25 11.13
C ASP A 50 -3.33 -11.71 11.50
N ASN A 51 -2.38 -12.33 10.79
CA ASN A 51 -1.92 -13.67 11.11
C ASN A 51 -1.24 -13.75 12.49
N GLN A 52 -0.53 -12.70 12.92
CA GLN A 52 0.03 -12.64 14.27
C GLN A 52 -1.07 -12.56 15.32
N ILE A 53 -2.07 -11.69 15.12
CA ILE A 53 -3.22 -11.57 16.03
C ILE A 53 -3.96 -12.90 16.13
N LYS A 54 -4.27 -13.55 15.01
CA LYS A 54 -4.96 -14.86 14.98
C LYS A 54 -4.22 -15.92 15.78
N LYS A 55 -2.88 -15.98 15.68
CA LYS A 55 -2.07 -16.91 16.47
C LYS A 55 -2.17 -16.63 17.97
N LEU A 56 -2.17 -15.36 18.37
CA LEU A 56 -2.30 -14.95 19.78
C LEU A 56 -3.70 -15.29 20.33
N THR A 57 -4.75 -15.06 19.55
CA THR A 57 -6.14 -15.34 19.97
C THR A 57 -6.45 -16.83 20.03
N VAL A 58 -5.84 -17.65 19.17
CA VAL A 58 -6.01 -19.13 19.18
C VAL A 58 -5.24 -19.78 20.34
N GLN A 59 -4.23 -19.10 20.89
CA GLN A 59 -3.41 -19.61 22.01
C GLN A 59 -3.91 -19.21 23.39
N LEU A 60 -4.98 -18.40 23.48
CA LEU A 60 -5.64 -18.08 24.74
C LEU A 60 -6.68 -19.18 25.06
N PRO A 61 -6.58 -19.86 26.22
CA PRO A 61 -7.50 -20.92 26.64
C PRO A 61 -8.92 -20.42 26.94
#